data_AF-A0A7K7AF55-F1
#
_entry.id   AF-A0A7K7AF55-F1
#
_cell.length_a   1.000
_cell.length_b   1.000
_cell.length_c   1.000
_cell.angle_alpha   90.00
_cell.angle_beta   90.00
_cell.angle_gamma   90.00
#
_symmetry.space_group_name_H-M   'P 1'
#
loop_
_entity.id
_entity.type
_entity.pdbx_description
1 polymer ?
#
loop_
_entity_poly.entity_id
_entity_poly.type
_entity_poly.pdbx_seq_one_letter_code
_entity_poly.pdbx_strand_id
1 'polypeptide(L)' 'LLGNGRTGTMLACYLVKTQKLSGIDAIQEIRRLRPGAIETHEQEKAVIQFYQ' A
#
# COMPACT_ATOMS: atom_id res chain seq x y z
N LEU A 1 16.90 -3.88 2.86
CA LEU A 1 16.69 -3.18 1.58
C LEU A 1 15.89 -1.92 1.86
N LEU A 2 16.34 -0.75 1.40
CA LEU A 2 15.65 0.52 1.68
C LEU A 2 14.48 0.73 0.70
N GLY A 3 13.44 1.41 1.16
CA GLY A 3 12.33 1.86 0.30
C GLY A 3 11.23 0.82 0.03
N ASN A 4 11.07 -0.18 0.89
CA ASN A 4 9.95 -1.15 0.80
C ASN A 4 8.71 -0.67 1.56
N GLY A 5 8.86 -0.17 2.79
CA GLY A 5 7.76 0.30 3.61
C GLY A 5 7.15 1.58 3.06
N ARG A 6 7.78 2.72 3.30
CA ARG A 6 7.26 4.05 2.92
C ARG A 6 6.89 4.17 1.44
N THR A 7 7.75 3.70 0.53
CA THR A 7 7.45 3.73 -0.91
C THR A 7 6.27 2.83 -1.25
N GLY A 8 6.20 1.62 -0.69
CA GLY A 8 5.08 0.71 -0.89
C GLY A 8 3.76 1.30 -0.39
N THR A 9 3.79 1.97 0.77
CA THR A 9 2.63 2.68 1.33
C THR A 9 2.12 3.76 0.37
N MET A 10 3.01 4.62 -0.12
CA MET A 10 2.61 5.70 -1.04
C MET A 10 2.10 5.17 -2.38
N LEU A 11 2.72 4.12 -2.92
CA LEU A 11 2.25 3.47 -4.15
C LEU A 11 0.86 2.84 -3.93
N ALA A 12 0.61 2.20 -2.79
CA ALA A 12 -0.71 1.65 -2.50
C ALA A 12 -1.78 2.74 -2.37
N CYS A 13 -1.51 3.84 -1.64
CA CYS A 13 -2.42 4.99 -1.60
C CYS A 13 -2.70 5.58 -3.00
N TYR A 14 -1.68 5.59 -3.86
CA TYR A 14 -1.85 6.00 -5.25
C TYR A 14 -2.79 5.07 -6.02
N LEU A 15 -2.67 3.75 -5.86
CA LEU A 15 -3.59 2.78 -6.47
C LEU A 15 -5.02 2.92 -5.95
N VAL A 16 -5.19 3.12 -4.64
CA VAL A 16 -6.51 3.39 -4.03
C VAL A 16 -7.16 4.60 -4.73
N LYS A 17 -6.44 5.70 -4.87
CA LYS A 17 -6.96 6.93 -5.50
C LYS A 17 -7.23 6.79 -7.00
N THR A 18 -6.30 6.19 -7.74
CA THR A 18 -6.33 6.22 -9.21
C THR A 18 -7.10 5.06 -9.83
N GLN A 19 -7.10 3.90 -9.17
CA GLN A 19 -7.73 2.68 -9.65
C GLN A 19 -8.99 2.31 -8.85
N LYS A 20 -9.36 3.11 -7.83
CA LYS A 20 -10.51 2.88 -6.95
C LYS A 20 -10.47 1.51 -6.26
N LEU A 21 -9.27 1.00 -6.00
CA LEU A 21 -9.08 -0.22 -5.23
C LEU A 21 -9.41 0.03 -3.76
N SER A 22 -9.90 -1.00 -3.05
CA SER A 22 -9.91 -0.95 -1.60
C SER A 22 -8.46 -0.88 -1.09
N GLY A 23 -8.25 -0.37 0.13
CA GLY A 23 -6.91 -0.34 0.70
C GLY A 23 -6.28 -1.73 0.84
N ILE A 24 -7.10 -2.76 1.08
CA ILE A 24 -6.64 -4.16 1.14
C ILE A 24 -6.18 -4.63 -0.25
N ASP A 25 -6.96 -4.40 -1.29
CA ASP A 25 -6.60 -4.81 -2.66
C ASP A 25 -5.34 -4.08 -3.15
N ALA A 26 -5.21 -2.79 -2.80
CA ALA A 26 -4.01 -2.01 -3.12
C ALA A 26 -2.75 -2.55 -2.41
N ILE A 27 -2.85 -2.96 -1.13
CA ILE A 27 -1.74 -3.59 -0.41
C ILE A 27 -1.34 -4.91 -1.08
N GLN A 28 -2.33 -5.75 -1.43
CA GLN A 28 -2.07 -7.04 -2.08
C GLN A 28 -1.39 -6.86 -3.43
N GLU A 29 -1.85 -5.91 -4.25
CA GLU A 29 -1.27 -5.64 -5.56
C GLU A 29 0.17 -5.14 -5.45
N ILE A 30 0.45 -4.23 -4.51
CA ILE A 30 1.82 -3.77 -4.27
C ILE A 30 2.73 -4.90 -3.78
N ARG A 31 2.25 -5.78 -2.90
CA ARG A 31 3.04 -6.95 -2.45
C ARG A 31 3.27 -7.98 -3.55
N ARG A 32 2.31 -8.14 -4.47
CA ARG A 32 2.46 -8.99 -5.66
C ARG A 32 3.54 -8.47 -6.61
N LEU A 33 3.56 -7.16 -6.86
CA LEU A 33 4.55 -6.50 -7.72
C LEU A 33 5.92 -6.37 -7.05
N ARG A 34 5.93 -6.14 -5.74
CA ARG A 34 7.13 -5.91 -4.93
C ARG A 34 7.04 -6.67 -3.60
N PRO A 35 7.47 -7.94 -3.57
CA PRO A 35 7.48 -8.73 -2.36
C PRO A 35 8.23 -8.03 -1.21
N GLY A 36 7.61 -8.02 -0.03
CA GLY A 36 8.14 -7.33 1.16
C GLY A 36 7.86 -5.83 1.24
N ALA A 37 7.10 -5.25 0.31
CA ALA A 37 6.59 -3.89 0.44
C ALA A 37 5.52 -3.77 1.54
N ILE A 38 5.40 -2.57 2.12
CA ILE A 38 4.49 -2.25 3.23
C ILE A 38 4.83 -3.13 4.44
N GLU A 39 5.78 -2.63 5.23
CA GLU A 39 6.57 -3.41 6.20
C GLU A 39 5.93 -3.47 7.59
N THR A 40 5.05 -2.51 7.92
CA THR A 40 4.46 -2.41 9.26
C THR A 40 2.95 -2.32 9.21
N HIS A 41 2.32 -2.76 10.30
CA HIS A 41 0.87 -2.69 10.44
C HIS A 41 0.32 -1.26 10.37
N GLU A 42 1.07 -0.28 10.89
CA GLU A 42 0.68 1.13 10.81
C GLU A 42 0.72 1.66 9.37
N GLN A 43 1.61 1.14 8.52
CA GLN A 43 1.59 1.44 7.08
C GLN A 43 0.38 0.82 6.39
N GLU A 44 0.01 -0.41 6.74
CA GLU A 44 -1.21 -1.04 6.22
C GLU A 44 -2.46 -0.23 6.60
N LYS A 45 -2.59 0.15 7.88
CA LYS A 45 -3.69 0.99 8.37
C LYS A 45 -3.77 2.32 7.61
N ALA A 46 -2.63 2.97 7.39
CA ALA A 46 -2.60 4.23 6.65
C ALA A 46 -3.18 4.09 5.24
N VAL A 47 -2.89 2.98 4.54
CA VAL A 47 -3.48 2.70 3.21
C VAL A 47 -4.97 2.41 3.32
N ILE A 48 -5.38 1.59 4.28
CA ILE A 48 -6.80 1.19 4.48
C ILE A 48 -7.68 2.40 4.81
N GLN A 49 -7.15 3.38 5.55
CA GLN A 49 -7.86 4.59 5.97
C GLN A 49 -7.75 5.76 5.00
N PHE A 50 -6.87 5.69 4.00
CA PHE A 50 -6.55 6.81 3.10
C PHE A 50 -7.77 7.38 2.34
N TYR A 51 -8.79 6.56 2.12
CA TYR A 51 -9.98 6.92 1.33
C TYR A 51 -11.29 6.52 2.02
N GLN A 52 -11.30 6.47 3.37
CA GLN A 52 -12.53 6.43 4.15
C GLN A 52 -13.24 7.80 4.15
#